data_AF-A0A2V5VEC9-F1
#
_entry.id   AF-A0A2V5VEC9-F1
#
_cell.length_a   1.000
_cell.length_b   1.000
_cell.length_c   1.000
_cell.angle_alpha   90.00
_cell.angle_beta   90.00
_cell.angle_gamma   90.00
#
_symmetry.space_group_name_H-M   'P 1'
#
loop_
_entity.id
_entity.type
_entity.pdbx_description
1 polymer ?
#
loop_
_entity_poly.entity_id
_entity_poly.type
_entity_poly.pdbx_seq_one_letter_code
_entity_poly.pdbx_strand_id
1 'polypeptide(L)'
;MEKLNLLAVALGLAALAGINLYLTVFATGLAIHFHWITLAPAYQSLEVLGNPWIVTIAGILYFLEFFADKIPWIDSAWDAVHTVIRPIGGALLAIQVLGHPSPAFTVIVALLAGGTSLIAHTAKAATRLATNTSPEPFSNIGLSLVEDAAVLGGLALVHFNPLLALLILACGIAAFFYFAPKILRAMKAKISLAWKKLNGPADLDMPVKLPETLPTRLEPIFRRQNLLGETIAWTAPCISGRGQRIPANLFGALVATNEEPRKLMFVARKNRRPFAKTIELHGSMIAHEPKFLSENLIIFPKVGKGARYSFVFPRSHAALVETIVQDLRVRINSPIWPLDLQPFGAADVASEESHVEREASP
;
A
#
# COMPACT_ATOMS: atom_id res chain seq x y z
N MET A 1 -16.64 -27.60 -25.28
CA MET A 1 -17.49 -26.40 -25.19
C MET A 1 -18.38 -26.44 -23.95
N GLU A 2 -19.16 -27.50 -23.73
CA GLU A 2 -20.10 -27.60 -22.60
C GLU A 2 -19.44 -27.45 -21.21
N LYS A 3 -18.35 -28.16 -20.92
CA LYS A 3 -17.59 -28.00 -19.66
C LYS A 3 -17.02 -26.58 -19.44
N LEU A 4 -16.65 -25.90 -20.52
CA LEU A 4 -16.16 -24.52 -20.44
C LEU A 4 -17.29 -23.54 -20.14
N ASN A 5 -18.48 -23.75 -20.70
CA ASN A 5 -19.67 -22.98 -20.36
C ASN A 5 -20.10 -23.20 -18.90
N LEU A 6 -20.04 -24.43 -18.40
CA LEU A 6 -20.30 -24.73 -16.99
C LEU A 6 -19.34 -23.98 -16.06
N LEU A 7 -18.02 -24.05 -16.34
CA LEU A 7 -17.03 -23.31 -15.57
C LEU A 7 -17.20 -21.79 -15.70
N ALA A 8 -17.54 -21.30 -16.88
CA ALA A 8 -17.79 -19.89 -17.13
C ALA A 8 -18.94 -19.35 -16.28
N VAL A 9 -20.07 -20.05 -16.22
CA VAL A 9 -21.22 -19.66 -15.39
C VAL A 9 -20.87 -19.79 -13.92
N ALA A 10 -20.26 -20.91 -13.50
CA ALA A 10 -19.89 -21.15 -12.10
C ALA A 10 -18.91 -20.10 -11.55
N LEU A 11 -17.81 -19.85 -12.27
CA LEU A 11 -16.80 -18.86 -11.86
C LEU A 11 -17.29 -17.43 -12.07
N GLY A 12 -18.13 -17.18 -13.07
CA GLY A 12 -18.79 -15.89 -13.29
C GLY A 12 -19.67 -15.50 -12.11
N LEU A 13 -20.60 -16.39 -11.70
CA LEU A 13 -21.43 -16.16 -10.51
C LEU A 13 -20.58 -16.02 -9.23
N ALA A 14 -19.52 -16.82 -9.08
CA ALA A 14 -18.63 -16.70 -7.93
C ALA A 14 -17.88 -15.35 -7.89
N ALA A 15 -17.45 -14.84 -9.04
CA ALA A 15 -16.81 -13.52 -9.15
C ALA A 15 -17.78 -12.39 -8.78
N LEU A 16 -19.01 -12.44 -9.31
CA LEU A 16 -20.07 -11.47 -9.01
C LEU A 16 -20.45 -11.51 -7.54
N ALA A 17 -20.50 -12.71 -6.95
CA ALA A 17 -20.71 -12.88 -5.51
C ALA A 17 -19.58 -12.27 -4.66
N GLY A 18 -18.35 -12.28 -5.18
CA GLY A 18 -17.24 -11.56 -4.57
C GLY A 18 -17.43 -10.05 -4.55
N ILE A 19 -18.16 -9.48 -5.52
CA ILE A 19 -18.49 -8.04 -5.58
C ILE A 19 -19.72 -7.72 -4.72
N ASN A 20 -20.84 -8.41 -4.96
CA ASN A 20 -22.10 -8.31 -4.19
C ASN A 20 -22.81 -9.67 -4.16
N LEU A 21 -22.60 -10.47 -3.09
CA LEU A 21 -23.19 -11.80 -2.93
C LEU A 21 -24.72 -11.73 -2.95
N TYR A 22 -25.28 -10.82 -2.16
CA TYR A 22 -26.73 -10.76 -1.97
C TYR A 22 -27.44 -10.29 -3.23
N LEU A 23 -26.89 -9.28 -3.93
CA LEU A 23 -27.42 -8.87 -5.24
C LEU A 23 -27.31 -9.99 -6.27
N THR A 24 -26.18 -10.71 -6.30
CA THR A 24 -25.99 -11.85 -7.23
C THR A 24 -27.07 -12.91 -7.02
N VAL A 25 -27.32 -13.31 -5.77
CA VAL A 25 -28.36 -14.29 -5.41
C VAL A 25 -29.75 -13.74 -5.70
N PHE A 26 -30.03 -12.51 -5.28
CA PHE A 26 -31.34 -11.88 -5.40
C PHE A 26 -31.75 -11.70 -6.87
N ALA A 27 -30.89 -11.12 -7.71
CA ALA A 27 -31.20 -10.89 -9.11
C ALA A 27 -31.32 -12.19 -9.91
N THR A 28 -30.43 -13.16 -9.65
CA THR A 28 -30.54 -14.49 -10.27
C THR A 28 -31.82 -15.20 -9.83
N GLY A 29 -32.14 -15.15 -8.54
CA GLY A 29 -33.34 -15.74 -7.97
C GLY A 29 -34.62 -15.12 -8.51
N LEU A 30 -34.70 -13.80 -8.64
CA LEU A 30 -35.82 -13.10 -9.27
C LEU A 30 -36.01 -13.53 -10.73
N ALA A 31 -34.92 -13.61 -11.50
CA ALA A 31 -34.97 -14.00 -12.89
C ALA A 31 -35.51 -15.44 -13.07
N ILE A 32 -35.17 -16.34 -12.15
CA ILE A 32 -35.69 -17.72 -12.12
C ILE A 32 -37.15 -17.73 -11.63
N HIS A 33 -37.45 -17.05 -10.52
CA HIS A 33 -38.76 -17.04 -9.86
C HIS A 33 -39.86 -16.49 -10.77
N PHE A 34 -39.58 -15.40 -11.50
CA PHE A 34 -40.51 -14.79 -12.44
C PHE A 34 -40.37 -15.31 -13.88
N HIS A 35 -39.57 -16.37 -14.10
CA HIS A 35 -39.34 -16.97 -15.41
C HIS A 35 -38.83 -15.99 -16.48
N TRP A 36 -38.04 -14.99 -16.08
CA TRP A 36 -37.35 -14.09 -17.01
C TRP A 36 -36.25 -14.81 -17.80
N ILE A 37 -35.71 -15.89 -17.22
CA ILE A 37 -34.77 -16.79 -17.87
C ILE A 37 -35.28 -18.23 -17.82
N THR A 38 -35.01 -18.98 -18.87
CA THR A 38 -35.20 -20.44 -18.87
C THR A 38 -33.84 -21.09 -18.58
N LEU A 39 -33.76 -21.87 -17.51
CA LEU A 39 -32.55 -22.63 -17.20
C LEU A 39 -32.40 -23.79 -18.19
N ALA A 40 -31.22 -23.91 -18.78
CA ALA A 40 -30.88 -25.11 -19.53
C ALA A 40 -30.78 -26.31 -18.56
N PRO A 41 -30.99 -27.55 -19.01
CA PRO A 41 -30.93 -28.74 -18.15
C PRO A 41 -29.62 -28.86 -17.35
N ALA A 42 -28.50 -28.39 -17.93
CA ALA A 42 -27.20 -28.38 -17.29
C ALA A 42 -27.11 -27.46 -16.04
N TYR A 43 -28.04 -26.52 -15.88
CA TYR A 43 -28.07 -25.53 -14.79
C TYR A 43 -29.30 -25.70 -13.88
N GLN A 44 -30.06 -26.79 -14.01
CA GLN A 44 -31.33 -26.96 -13.31
C GLN A 44 -31.19 -26.84 -11.78
N SER A 45 -30.05 -27.24 -11.21
CA SER A 45 -29.79 -27.13 -9.78
C SER A 45 -29.71 -25.68 -9.26
N LEU A 46 -29.65 -24.67 -10.14
CA LEU A 46 -29.83 -23.26 -9.77
C LEU A 46 -31.29 -22.87 -9.49
N GLU A 47 -32.27 -23.70 -9.90
CA GLU A 47 -33.70 -23.44 -9.69
C GLU A 47 -34.04 -23.16 -8.23
N VAL A 48 -33.28 -23.75 -7.30
CA VAL A 48 -33.40 -23.49 -5.85
C VAL A 48 -33.32 -22.00 -5.50
N LEU A 49 -32.55 -21.20 -6.26
CA LEU A 49 -32.43 -19.76 -6.03
C LEU A 49 -33.74 -19.00 -6.28
N GLY A 50 -34.66 -19.57 -7.08
CA GLY A 50 -36.01 -19.04 -7.30
C GLY A 50 -36.98 -19.29 -6.15
N ASN A 51 -36.56 -19.95 -5.06
CA ASN A 51 -37.38 -20.14 -3.87
C ASN A 51 -37.71 -18.77 -3.22
N PRO A 52 -39.00 -18.46 -2.94
CA PRO A 52 -39.39 -17.17 -2.37
C PRO A 52 -38.65 -16.77 -1.09
N TRP A 53 -38.30 -17.74 -0.24
CA TRP A 53 -37.54 -17.48 0.98
C TRP A 53 -36.10 -17.05 0.69
N ILE A 54 -35.43 -17.71 -0.26
CA ILE A 54 -34.07 -17.36 -0.67
C ILE A 54 -34.06 -15.98 -1.32
N VAL A 55 -35.00 -15.72 -2.24
CA VAL A 55 -35.15 -14.39 -2.88
C VAL A 55 -35.41 -13.32 -1.83
N THR A 56 -36.33 -13.54 -0.89
CA THR A 56 -36.68 -12.55 0.14
C THR A 56 -35.49 -12.25 1.07
N ILE A 57 -34.82 -13.28 1.58
CA ILE A 57 -33.66 -13.10 2.47
C ILE A 57 -32.51 -12.41 1.74
N ALA A 58 -32.21 -12.83 0.51
CA ALA A 58 -31.18 -12.18 -0.31
C ALA A 58 -31.52 -10.72 -0.61
N GLY A 59 -32.79 -10.41 -0.88
CA GLY A 59 -33.26 -9.04 -1.08
C GLY A 59 -33.11 -8.16 0.15
N ILE A 60 -33.46 -8.67 1.34
CA ILE A 60 -33.27 -7.96 2.61
C ILE A 60 -31.78 -7.72 2.87
N LEU A 61 -30.94 -8.74 2.71
CA LEU A 61 -29.49 -8.61 2.95
C LEU A 61 -28.83 -7.67 1.93
N TYR A 62 -29.27 -7.69 0.67
CA TYR A 62 -28.84 -6.71 -0.34
C TYR A 62 -29.29 -5.30 0.02
N PHE A 63 -30.53 -5.12 0.48
CA PHE A 63 -31.01 -3.82 0.94
C PHE A 63 -30.15 -3.30 2.08
N LEU A 64 -29.84 -4.12 3.09
CA LEU A 64 -28.94 -3.75 4.17
C LEU A 64 -27.54 -3.41 3.68
N GLU A 65 -26.96 -4.22 2.79
CA GLU A 65 -25.65 -3.94 2.18
C GLU A 65 -25.64 -2.60 1.42
N PHE A 66 -26.69 -2.34 0.64
CA PHE A 66 -26.83 -1.12 -0.16
C PHE A 66 -26.78 0.14 0.72
N PHE A 67 -27.40 0.11 1.91
CA PHE A 67 -27.33 1.24 2.84
C PHE A 67 -26.04 1.24 3.68
N ALA A 68 -25.55 0.07 4.07
CA ALA A 68 -24.29 -0.07 4.81
C ALA A 68 -23.12 0.54 4.03
N ASP A 69 -23.06 0.32 2.72
CA ASP A 69 -22.03 0.85 1.83
C ASP A 69 -22.02 2.39 1.71
N LYS A 70 -23.09 3.06 2.16
CA LYS A 70 -23.21 4.52 2.13
C LYS A 70 -22.77 5.18 3.44
N ILE A 71 -22.63 4.41 4.52
CA ILE A 71 -22.28 4.94 5.85
C ILE A 71 -20.80 4.63 6.13
N PRO A 72 -19.95 5.66 6.34
CA PRO A 72 -18.55 5.45 6.68
C PRO A 72 -18.38 4.55 7.90
N TRP A 73 -17.36 3.70 7.89
CA TRP A 73 -17.03 2.71 8.92
C TRP A 73 -17.96 1.49 8.95
N ILE A 74 -19.27 1.67 8.73
CA ILE A 74 -20.21 0.55 8.58
C ILE A 74 -19.85 -0.25 7.33
N ASP A 75 -19.54 0.44 6.22
CA ASP A 75 -19.02 -0.15 4.98
C ASP A 75 -17.82 -1.09 5.24
N SER A 76 -16.86 -0.62 6.03
CA SER A 76 -15.62 -1.32 6.34
C SER A 76 -15.86 -2.51 7.26
N ALA A 77 -16.75 -2.37 8.25
CA ALA A 77 -17.14 -3.46 9.13
C ALA A 77 -17.91 -4.55 8.37
N TRP A 78 -18.81 -4.16 7.47
CA TRP A 78 -19.55 -5.07 6.59
C TRP A 78 -18.59 -5.84 5.70
N ASP A 79 -17.66 -5.16 5.01
CA ASP A 79 -16.66 -5.79 4.15
C ASP A 79 -15.72 -6.74 4.92
N ALA A 80 -15.41 -6.43 6.18
CA ALA A 80 -14.59 -7.29 7.03
C ALA A 80 -15.27 -8.64 7.30
N VAL A 81 -16.55 -8.63 7.71
CA VAL A 81 -17.35 -9.86 7.89
C VAL A 81 -17.46 -10.63 6.57
N HIS A 82 -17.69 -9.91 5.47
CA HIS A 82 -17.90 -10.52 4.16
C HIS A 82 -16.64 -11.05 3.49
N THR A 83 -15.46 -10.76 4.03
CA THR A 83 -14.21 -11.40 3.62
C THR A 83 -14.26 -12.93 3.83
N VAL A 84 -15.10 -13.42 4.74
CA VAL A 84 -15.35 -14.86 4.96
C VAL A 84 -16.62 -15.34 4.27
N ILE A 85 -17.72 -14.58 4.38
CA ILE A 85 -19.03 -15.00 3.87
C ILE A 85 -19.03 -15.12 2.34
N ARG A 86 -18.43 -14.17 1.61
CA ARG A 86 -18.48 -14.15 0.14
C ARG A 86 -17.75 -15.32 -0.51
N PRO A 87 -16.51 -15.69 -0.11
CA PRO A 87 -15.85 -16.87 -0.65
C PRO A 87 -16.67 -18.15 -0.48
N ILE A 88 -17.32 -18.31 0.68
CA ILE A 88 -18.19 -19.46 0.96
C ILE A 88 -19.43 -19.40 0.04
N GLY A 89 -20.11 -18.25 -0.02
CA GLY A 89 -21.28 -18.06 -0.87
C GLY A 89 -20.99 -18.28 -2.36
N GLY A 90 -19.87 -17.76 -2.87
CA GLY A 90 -19.43 -17.95 -4.24
C GLY A 90 -19.11 -19.42 -4.55
N ALA A 91 -18.49 -20.15 -3.62
CA ALA A 91 -18.26 -21.58 -3.76
C ALA A 91 -19.58 -22.37 -3.79
N LEU A 92 -20.53 -22.05 -2.90
CA LEU A 92 -21.84 -22.70 -2.87
C LEU A 92 -22.63 -22.45 -4.16
N LEU A 93 -22.63 -21.21 -4.67
CA LEU A 93 -23.26 -20.88 -5.94
C LEU A 93 -22.66 -21.68 -7.10
N ALA A 94 -21.34 -21.75 -7.18
CA ALA A 94 -20.65 -22.52 -8.21
C ALA A 94 -20.97 -24.02 -8.13
N ILE A 95 -21.09 -24.60 -6.94
CA ILE A 95 -21.53 -25.99 -6.73
C ILE A 95 -22.96 -26.18 -7.27
N GLN A 96 -23.87 -25.24 -7.01
CA GLN A 96 -25.23 -25.31 -7.55
C GLN A 96 -25.27 -25.24 -9.08
N VAL A 97 -24.34 -24.54 -9.74
CA VAL A 97 -24.23 -24.57 -11.21
C VAL A 97 -23.88 -25.96 -11.73
N LEU A 98 -23.08 -26.73 -10.99
CA LEU A 98 -22.58 -28.04 -11.41
C LEU A 98 -23.61 -29.17 -11.29
N GLY A 99 -24.60 -29.02 -10.40
CA GLY A 99 -25.56 -30.07 -10.06
C GLY A 99 -24.92 -31.26 -9.36
N HIS A 100 -24.73 -32.38 -10.07
CA HIS A 100 -24.22 -33.64 -9.52
C HIS A 100 -22.88 -34.08 -10.16
N PRO A 101 -21.81 -33.30 -10.03
CA PRO A 101 -20.48 -33.69 -10.53
C PRO A 101 -19.84 -34.77 -9.64
N SER A 102 -18.70 -35.31 -10.09
CA SER A 102 -17.88 -36.17 -9.23
C SER A 102 -17.36 -35.40 -8.01
N PRO A 103 -17.18 -36.05 -6.83
CA PRO A 103 -16.72 -35.36 -5.62
C PRO A 103 -15.42 -34.58 -5.80
N ALA A 104 -14.47 -35.15 -6.57
CA ALA A 104 -13.20 -34.48 -6.87
C ALA A 104 -13.41 -33.18 -7.67
N PHE A 105 -14.33 -33.17 -8.64
CA PHE A 105 -14.61 -31.97 -9.43
C PHE A 105 -15.35 -30.91 -8.61
N THR A 106 -16.26 -31.31 -7.72
CA THR A 106 -16.90 -30.40 -6.75
C THR A 106 -15.88 -29.64 -5.93
N VAL A 107 -14.89 -30.35 -5.36
CA VAL A 107 -13.85 -29.73 -4.54
C VAL A 107 -13.00 -28.76 -5.35
N ILE A 108 -12.58 -29.16 -6.56
CA ILE A 108 -11.80 -28.28 -7.45
C ILE A 108 -12.56 -26.99 -7.75
N VAL A 109 -13.83 -27.10 -8.15
CA VAL A 109 -14.62 -25.92 -8.51
C VAL A 109 -14.95 -25.07 -7.29
N ALA A 110 -15.22 -25.67 -6.13
CA ALA A 110 -15.43 -24.93 -4.88
C ALA A 110 -14.20 -24.10 -4.50
N LEU A 111 -12.99 -24.68 -4.60
CA LEU A 111 -11.74 -23.97 -4.34
C LEU A 111 -11.50 -22.83 -5.35
N LEU A 112 -11.73 -23.09 -6.64
CA LEU A 112 -11.59 -22.08 -7.68
C LEU A 112 -12.60 -20.94 -7.51
N ALA A 113 -13.86 -21.26 -7.25
CA ALA A 113 -14.94 -20.30 -7.07
C ALA A 113 -14.77 -19.47 -5.78
N GLY A 114 -14.45 -20.11 -4.66
CA GLY A 114 -14.17 -19.40 -3.40
C GLY A 114 -12.95 -18.48 -3.52
N GLY A 115 -11.89 -18.95 -4.18
CA GLY A 115 -10.72 -18.13 -4.50
C GLY A 115 -11.05 -16.95 -5.43
N THR A 116 -11.87 -17.19 -6.46
CA THR A 116 -12.32 -16.16 -7.40
C THR A 116 -13.14 -15.08 -6.69
N SER A 117 -14.07 -15.50 -5.82
CA SER A 117 -14.88 -14.60 -5.01
C SER A 117 -14.02 -13.78 -4.05
N LEU A 118 -13.02 -14.40 -3.40
CA LEU A 118 -12.07 -13.69 -2.54
C LEU A 118 -11.23 -12.67 -3.33
N ILE A 119 -10.78 -13.01 -4.54
CA ILE A 119 -10.03 -12.10 -5.41
C ILE A 119 -10.89 -10.89 -5.76
N ALA A 120 -12.13 -11.10 -6.20
CA ALA A 120 -13.05 -10.03 -6.55
C ALA A 120 -13.36 -9.11 -5.34
N HIS A 121 -13.63 -9.69 -4.16
CA HIS A 121 -13.83 -8.95 -2.92
C HIS A 121 -12.60 -8.12 -2.54
N THR A 122 -11.41 -8.72 -2.65
CA THR A 122 -10.14 -8.02 -2.36
C THR A 122 -9.90 -6.87 -3.34
N ALA A 123 -10.27 -7.03 -4.61
CA ALA A 123 -10.18 -5.97 -5.61
C ALA A 123 -11.12 -4.79 -5.30
N LYS A 124 -12.36 -5.08 -4.86
CA LYS A 124 -13.31 -4.08 -4.33
C LYS A 124 -12.71 -3.32 -3.14
N ALA A 125 -12.26 -4.04 -2.11
CA ALA A 125 -11.66 -3.43 -0.92
C ALA A 125 -10.40 -2.58 -1.24
N ALA A 126 -9.57 -3.04 -2.20
CA ALA A 126 -8.38 -2.30 -2.64
C ALA A 126 -8.74 -0.98 -3.35
N THR A 127 -9.84 -0.97 -4.11
CA THR A 127 -10.34 0.24 -4.79
C THR A 127 -10.81 1.27 -3.77
N ARG A 128 -11.57 0.84 -2.74
CA ARG A 128 -11.97 1.70 -1.60
C ARG A 128 -10.76 2.28 -0.88
N LEU A 129 -9.69 1.52 -0.67
CA LEU A 129 -8.46 2.01 -0.03
C LEU A 129 -7.75 3.11 -0.83
N ALA A 130 -7.90 3.11 -2.16
CA ALA A 130 -7.32 4.11 -3.05
C ALA A 130 -8.16 5.39 -3.08
N THR A 131 -9.50 5.26 -3.11
CA THR A 131 -10.44 6.39 -3.16
C THR A 131 -10.61 7.10 -1.82
N ASN A 132 -10.51 6.38 -0.69
CA ASN A 132 -10.59 6.93 0.67
C ASN A 132 -9.39 7.83 1.07
N THR A 133 -8.64 8.36 0.09
CA THR A 133 -7.59 9.35 0.32
C THR A 133 -8.12 10.79 0.35
N SER A 134 -9.39 11.01 -0.02
CA SER A 134 -10.17 12.23 0.26
C SER A 134 -11.58 11.80 0.72
N PRO A 135 -12.05 12.18 1.92
CA PRO A 135 -13.37 11.80 2.42
C PRO A 135 -14.47 12.61 1.72
N GLU A 136 -14.71 12.31 0.45
CA GLU A 136 -15.85 12.87 -0.28
C GLU A 136 -16.96 11.81 -0.33
N PRO A 137 -18.08 11.99 0.42
CA PRO A 137 -19.15 10.99 0.51
C PRO A 137 -19.71 10.57 -0.87
N PHE A 138 -19.62 11.44 -1.87
CA PHE A 138 -20.00 11.15 -3.25
C PHE A 138 -19.16 10.04 -3.92
N SER A 139 -17.88 9.90 -3.55
CA SER A 139 -17.01 8.87 -4.15
C SER A 139 -17.41 7.46 -3.74
N ASN A 140 -17.80 7.24 -2.48
CA ASN A 140 -18.20 5.93 -1.99
C ASN A 140 -19.59 5.53 -2.49
N ILE A 141 -20.52 6.49 -2.55
CA ILE A 141 -21.84 6.28 -3.17
C ILE A 141 -21.68 5.95 -4.66
N GLY A 142 -20.88 6.70 -5.41
CA GLY A 142 -20.64 6.43 -6.82
C GLY A 142 -20.01 5.05 -7.05
N LEU A 143 -19.02 4.68 -6.23
CA LEU A 143 -18.35 3.39 -6.35
C LEU A 143 -19.29 2.21 -6.06
N SER A 144 -20.09 2.28 -4.99
CA SER A 144 -21.08 1.24 -4.67
C SER A 144 -22.15 1.07 -5.75
N LEU A 145 -22.62 2.17 -6.37
CA LEU A 145 -23.55 2.08 -7.49
C LEU A 145 -22.92 1.45 -8.74
N VAL A 146 -21.64 1.74 -9.01
CA VAL A 146 -20.88 1.09 -10.08
C VAL A 146 -20.71 -0.41 -9.80
N GLU A 147 -20.46 -0.79 -8.55
CA GLU A 147 -20.37 -2.20 -8.14
C GLU A 147 -21.69 -2.94 -8.41
N ASP A 148 -22.83 -2.35 -8.02
CA ASP A 148 -24.16 -2.94 -8.27
C ASP A 148 -24.47 -3.05 -9.77
N ALA A 149 -24.18 -2.01 -10.53
CA ALA A 149 -24.33 -2.02 -11.99
C ALA A 149 -23.42 -3.07 -12.65
N ALA A 150 -22.18 -3.22 -12.16
CA ALA A 150 -21.26 -4.24 -12.63
C ALA A 150 -21.75 -5.67 -12.32
N VAL A 151 -22.42 -5.87 -11.17
CA VAL A 151 -23.02 -7.16 -10.83
C VAL A 151 -24.20 -7.48 -11.76
N LEU A 152 -25.13 -6.54 -11.96
CA LEU A 152 -26.27 -6.74 -12.85
C LEU A 152 -25.84 -6.93 -14.32
N GLY A 153 -24.92 -6.09 -14.80
CA GLY A 153 -24.34 -6.22 -16.14
C GLY A 153 -23.53 -7.51 -16.31
N GLY A 154 -22.83 -7.94 -15.26
CA GLY A 154 -22.10 -9.20 -15.22
C GLY A 154 -23.03 -10.41 -15.26
N LEU A 155 -24.16 -10.38 -14.54
CA LEU A 155 -25.19 -11.42 -14.62
C LEU A 155 -25.76 -11.53 -16.03
N ALA A 156 -26.11 -10.40 -16.66
CA ALA A 156 -26.55 -10.37 -18.05
C ALA A 156 -25.48 -10.94 -18.99
N LEU A 157 -24.21 -10.58 -18.79
CA LEU A 157 -23.09 -11.09 -19.59
C LEU A 157 -22.90 -12.60 -19.42
N VAL A 158 -22.99 -13.12 -18.20
CA VAL A 158 -22.91 -14.57 -17.91
C VAL A 158 -24.06 -15.32 -18.60
N HIS A 159 -25.25 -14.74 -18.61
CA HIS A 159 -26.42 -15.33 -19.28
C HIS A 159 -26.27 -15.36 -20.81
N PHE A 160 -25.95 -14.23 -21.43
CA PHE A 160 -25.91 -14.12 -22.89
C PHE A 160 -24.60 -14.63 -23.52
N ASN A 161 -23.46 -14.43 -22.87
CA ASN A 161 -22.13 -14.72 -23.42
C ASN A 161 -21.17 -15.27 -22.33
N PRO A 162 -21.38 -16.50 -21.82
CA PRO A 162 -20.60 -17.05 -20.72
C PRO A 162 -19.09 -17.11 -21.01
N LEU A 163 -18.69 -17.47 -22.24
CA LEU A 163 -17.27 -17.53 -22.60
C LEU A 163 -16.59 -16.15 -22.58
N LEU A 164 -17.33 -15.09 -22.97
CA LEU A 164 -16.83 -13.72 -22.88
C LEU A 164 -16.71 -13.29 -21.42
N ALA A 165 -17.68 -13.65 -20.57
CA ALA A 165 -17.60 -13.43 -19.12
C ALA A 165 -16.36 -14.11 -18.52
N LEU A 166 -16.09 -15.37 -18.90
CA LEU A 166 -14.92 -16.11 -18.45
C LEU A 166 -13.60 -15.48 -18.92
N LEU A 167 -13.54 -14.98 -20.16
CA LEU A 167 -12.37 -14.26 -20.68
C LEU A 167 -12.12 -12.98 -19.89
N ILE A 168 -13.15 -12.17 -19.65
CA ILE A 168 -13.06 -10.94 -18.86
C ILE A 168 -12.63 -11.26 -17.42
N LEU A 169 -13.17 -12.33 -16.82
CA LEU A 169 -12.75 -12.80 -15.51
C LEU A 169 -11.27 -13.17 -15.49
N ALA A 170 -10.78 -13.94 -16.47
CA ALA A 170 -9.38 -14.31 -16.57
C ALA A 170 -8.46 -13.06 -16.69
N CYS A 171 -8.85 -12.08 -17.51
CA CYS A 171 -8.17 -10.79 -17.60
C CYS A 171 -8.18 -10.03 -16.26
N GLY A 172 -9.31 -10.03 -15.55
CA GLY A 172 -9.46 -9.42 -14.23
C GLY A 172 -8.56 -10.07 -13.18
N ILE A 173 -8.48 -11.40 -13.14
CA ILE A 173 -7.58 -12.14 -12.26
C ILE A 173 -6.11 -11.84 -12.59
N ALA A 174 -5.74 -11.83 -13.88
CA ALA A 174 -4.39 -11.47 -14.31
C ALA A 174 -4.02 -10.03 -13.90
N ALA A 175 -4.94 -9.08 -14.08
CA ALA A 175 -4.77 -7.70 -13.63
C ALA A 175 -4.61 -7.63 -12.10
N PHE A 176 -5.43 -8.35 -11.35
CA PHE A 176 -5.31 -8.43 -9.89
C PHE A 176 -3.92 -8.88 -9.45
N PHE A 177 -3.41 -10.00 -9.98
CA PHE A 177 -2.07 -10.49 -9.63
C PHE A 177 -0.95 -9.56 -10.09
N TYR A 178 -1.11 -8.88 -11.22
CA TYR A 178 -0.16 -7.87 -11.70
C TYR A 178 -0.08 -6.66 -10.75
N PHE A 179 -1.22 -6.19 -10.22
CA PHE A 179 -1.29 -5.03 -9.31
C PHE A 179 -1.11 -5.39 -7.82
N ALA A 180 -1.36 -6.64 -7.42
CA ALA A 180 -1.30 -7.10 -6.04
C ALA A 180 0.00 -6.72 -5.31
N PRO A 181 1.21 -6.86 -5.88
CA PRO A 181 2.44 -6.45 -5.21
C PRO A 181 2.51 -4.94 -4.90
N LYS A 182 1.83 -4.10 -5.68
CA LYS A 182 1.75 -2.65 -5.41
C LYS A 182 0.76 -2.38 -4.28
N ILE A 183 -0.41 -3.03 -4.31
CA ILE A 183 -1.47 -2.90 -3.31
C ILE A 183 -1.00 -3.41 -1.95
N LEU A 184 -0.43 -4.62 -1.89
CA LEU A 184 0.07 -5.23 -0.66
C LEU A 184 1.16 -4.39 0.02
N ARG A 185 2.04 -3.74 -0.77
CA ARG A 185 3.04 -2.81 -0.22
C ARG A 185 2.38 -1.58 0.41
N ALA A 186 1.36 -1.02 -0.23
CA ALA A 186 0.61 0.11 0.31
C ALA A 186 -0.16 -0.26 1.59
N MET A 187 -0.84 -1.41 1.60
CA MET A 187 -1.55 -1.92 2.77
C MET A 187 -0.59 -2.15 3.95
N LYS A 188 0.55 -2.82 3.71
CA LYS A 188 1.56 -3.06 4.73
C LYS A 188 2.09 -1.77 5.35
N ALA A 189 2.32 -0.73 4.54
CA ALA A 189 2.72 0.59 5.02
C ALA A 189 1.66 1.20 5.95
N LYS A 190 0.40 1.26 5.51
CA LYS A 190 -0.71 1.83 6.30
C LYS A 190 -0.94 1.05 7.60
N ILE A 191 -0.97 -0.29 7.53
CA ILE A 191 -1.11 -1.16 8.71
C ILE A 191 0.02 -0.91 9.69
N SER A 192 1.28 -0.85 9.21
CA SER A 192 2.42 -0.56 10.09
C SER A 192 2.33 0.80 10.76
N LEU A 193 1.82 1.84 10.08
CA LEU A 193 1.63 3.16 10.66
C LEU A 193 0.50 3.16 11.70
N ALA A 194 -0.62 2.51 11.41
CA ALA A 194 -1.73 2.37 12.35
C ALA A 194 -1.31 1.62 13.62
N TRP A 195 -0.63 0.48 13.48
CA TRP A 195 -0.08 -0.27 14.60
C TRP A 195 0.89 0.55 15.46
N LYS A 196 1.79 1.31 14.83
CA LYS A 196 2.73 2.18 15.56
C LYS A 196 2.04 3.36 16.23
N LYS A 197 0.91 3.86 15.69
CA LYS A 197 0.10 4.90 16.33
C LYS A 197 -0.60 4.36 17.58
N LEU A 198 -1.14 3.15 17.52
CA LEU A 198 -1.81 2.50 18.65
C LEU A 198 -0.84 2.15 19.79
N ASN A 199 0.39 1.75 19.45
CA ASN A 199 1.42 1.35 20.42
C ASN A 199 2.42 2.48 20.76
N GLY A 200 2.20 3.70 20.26
CA GLY A 200 3.13 4.80 20.46
C GLY A 200 2.95 5.43 21.85
N PRO A 201 4.03 5.70 22.61
CA PRO A 201 3.92 6.48 23.84
C PRO A 201 3.36 7.88 23.52
N ALA A 202 2.55 8.43 24.42
CA ALA A 202 1.92 9.75 24.29
C ALA A 202 2.91 10.93 24.45
N ASP A 203 4.21 10.64 24.56
CA ASP A 203 5.22 11.59 25.00
C ASP A 203 5.79 12.35 23.80
N LEU A 204 5.21 13.53 23.55
CA LEU A 204 5.51 14.40 22.41
C LEU A 204 6.67 15.37 22.68
N ASP A 205 7.16 15.47 23.92
CA ASP A 205 8.00 16.61 24.36
C ASP A 205 9.42 16.26 24.80
N MET A 206 9.89 15.02 24.58
CA MET A 206 11.29 14.67 24.90
C MET A 206 12.26 15.16 23.82
N PRO A 207 13.42 15.75 24.19
CA PRO A 207 14.44 16.14 23.23
C PRO A 207 14.96 14.90 22.49
N VAL A 208 14.65 14.83 21.20
CA VAL A 208 15.04 13.69 20.36
C VAL A 208 16.43 13.92 19.78
N LYS A 209 17.41 13.12 20.24
CA LYS A 209 18.71 13.01 19.55
C LYS A 209 18.54 12.23 18.25
N LEU A 210 19.07 12.76 17.15
CA LEU A 210 19.06 12.06 15.87
C LEU A 210 19.89 10.76 15.98
N PRO A 211 19.34 9.58 15.62
CA PRO A 211 20.07 8.32 15.70
C PRO A 211 21.26 8.31 14.74
N GLU A 212 22.44 7.97 15.23
CA GLU A 212 23.66 7.84 14.40
C GLU A 212 23.83 6.41 13.85
N THR A 213 23.06 5.46 14.37
CA THR A 213 23.16 4.03 14.00
C THR A 213 22.15 3.65 12.93
N LEU A 214 22.65 3.13 11.80
CA LEU A 214 21.81 2.57 10.76
C LEU A 214 21.32 1.17 11.18
N PRO A 215 20.06 0.79 10.91
CA PRO A 215 19.62 -0.58 11.17
C PRO A 215 20.49 -1.60 10.42
N THR A 216 20.96 -2.64 11.11
CA THR A 216 21.85 -3.71 10.60
C THR A 216 21.41 -4.31 9.25
N ARG A 217 20.10 -4.37 9.00
CA ARG A 217 19.55 -4.86 7.72
C ARG A 217 19.94 -3.99 6.50
N LEU A 218 20.17 -2.69 6.72
CA LEU A 218 20.45 -1.67 5.70
C LEU A 218 21.93 -1.33 5.59
N GLU A 219 22.75 -1.62 6.60
CA GLU A 219 24.20 -1.37 6.58
C GLU A 219 24.93 -1.91 5.34
N PRO A 220 24.70 -3.16 4.88
CA PRO A 220 25.39 -3.66 3.69
C PRO A 220 25.02 -2.90 2.41
N ILE A 221 23.84 -2.26 2.40
CA ILE A 221 23.34 -1.49 1.25
C ILE A 221 23.98 -0.10 1.26
N PHE A 222 24.05 0.53 2.42
CA PHE A 222 24.75 1.80 2.59
C PHE A 222 26.24 1.67 2.28
N ARG A 223 26.93 0.66 2.82
CA ARG A 223 28.37 0.43 2.54
C ARG A 223 28.69 0.25 1.06
N ARG A 224 27.80 -0.37 0.27
CA ARG A 224 28.00 -0.50 -1.18
C ARG A 224 27.87 0.82 -1.95
N GLN A 225 27.13 1.77 -1.39
CA GLN A 225 26.87 3.06 -2.01
C GLN A 225 27.86 4.13 -1.50
N ASN A 226 28.29 4.02 -0.25
CA ASN A 226 29.28 4.86 0.39
C ASN A 226 30.70 4.36 0.10
N LEU A 227 31.16 4.58 -1.15
CA LEU A 227 32.51 4.18 -1.58
C LEU A 227 33.61 5.09 -1.03
N LEU A 228 33.25 6.30 -0.60
CA LEU A 228 34.18 7.33 -0.12
C LEU A 228 34.42 7.25 1.40
N GLY A 229 33.80 6.30 2.10
CA GLY A 229 34.00 6.12 3.54
C GLY A 229 33.36 7.20 4.40
N GLU A 230 32.32 7.87 3.89
CA GLU A 230 31.59 8.95 4.57
C GLU A 230 31.06 8.50 5.94
N THR A 231 31.16 9.38 6.92
CA THR A 231 30.66 9.15 8.28
C THR A 231 29.18 9.54 8.36
N ILE A 232 28.39 8.69 9.03
CA ILE A 232 26.96 8.93 9.21
C ILE A 232 26.77 10.07 10.22
N ALA A 233 26.13 11.15 9.80
CA ALA A 233 25.70 12.22 10.68
C ALA A 233 24.44 11.82 11.46
N TRP A 234 23.48 11.23 10.74
CA TRP A 234 22.27 10.65 11.33
C TRP A 234 21.55 9.72 10.35
N THR A 235 20.68 8.88 10.89
CA THR A 235 19.77 8.01 10.17
C THR A 235 18.36 8.11 10.72
N ALA A 236 17.37 7.95 9.85
CA ALA A 236 15.97 8.03 10.22
C ALA A 236 15.14 6.95 9.50
N PRO A 237 14.69 5.90 10.21
CA PRO A 237 13.81 4.88 9.64
C PRO A 237 12.49 5.51 9.16
N CYS A 238 12.15 5.26 7.89
CA CYS A 238 10.97 5.85 7.28
C CYS A 238 10.37 4.94 6.20
N ILE A 239 9.20 5.32 5.73
CA ILE A 239 8.56 4.74 4.55
C ILE A 239 8.64 5.77 3.43
N SER A 240 9.10 5.38 2.24
CA SER A 240 9.07 6.31 1.10
C SER A 240 7.63 6.63 0.70
N GLY A 241 7.34 7.92 0.54
CA GLY A 241 6.20 8.40 -0.22
C GLY A 241 6.47 8.36 -1.73
N ARG A 242 5.65 9.07 -2.51
CA ARG A 242 5.88 9.20 -3.96
C ARG A 242 7.07 10.15 -4.18
N GLY A 243 8.10 9.68 -4.86
CA GLY A 243 9.26 10.49 -5.19
C GLY A 243 9.82 10.20 -6.58
N GLN A 244 10.58 11.13 -7.14
CA GLN A 244 11.22 10.90 -8.44
C GLN A 244 12.17 9.70 -8.36
N ARG A 245 11.91 8.66 -9.16
CA ARG A 245 12.68 7.38 -9.17
C ARG A 245 12.72 6.64 -7.82
N ILE A 246 11.93 7.04 -6.82
CA ILE A 246 11.75 6.32 -5.56
C ILE A 246 10.32 5.73 -5.55
N PRO A 247 10.17 4.40 -5.47
CA PRO A 247 8.84 3.80 -5.39
C PRO A 247 8.20 4.16 -4.05
N ALA A 248 6.89 4.44 -4.05
CA ALA A 248 6.14 4.63 -2.82
C ALA A 248 6.03 3.33 -2.00
N ASN A 249 5.80 3.50 -0.70
CA ASN A 249 5.57 2.45 0.30
C ASN A 249 6.76 1.48 0.46
N LEU A 250 7.98 1.99 0.32
CA LEU A 250 9.20 1.21 0.58
C LEU A 250 9.70 1.52 1.98
N PHE A 251 9.84 0.48 2.82
CA PHE A 251 10.45 0.61 4.14
C PHE A 251 11.97 0.72 3.99
N GLY A 252 12.54 1.77 4.57
CA GLY A 252 13.96 2.05 4.50
C GLY A 252 14.39 3.03 5.60
N ALA A 253 15.50 3.70 5.36
CA ALA A 253 15.98 4.78 6.21
C ALA A 253 16.54 5.91 5.33
N LEU A 254 16.38 7.13 5.80
CA LEU A 254 17.18 8.26 5.34
C LEU A 254 18.52 8.23 6.07
N VAL A 255 19.57 8.63 5.37
CA VAL A 255 20.94 8.71 5.87
C VAL A 255 21.54 10.02 5.39
N ALA A 256 21.97 10.85 6.33
CA ALA A 256 22.78 12.03 6.06
C ALA A 256 24.23 11.75 6.52
N THR A 257 25.19 12.28 5.77
CA THR A 257 26.63 12.13 6.05
C THR A 257 27.25 13.47 6.42
N ASN A 258 28.44 13.46 7.01
CA ASN A 258 29.13 14.68 7.44
C ASN A 258 29.91 15.35 6.30
N GLU A 259 30.48 14.54 5.42
CA GLU A 259 31.38 14.95 4.35
C GLU A 259 30.62 15.57 3.18
N GLU A 260 29.41 15.08 2.89
CA GLU A 260 28.54 15.61 1.84
C GLU A 260 27.21 16.14 2.41
N PRO A 261 27.21 17.28 3.14
CA PRO A 261 26.03 17.75 3.86
C PRO A 261 24.83 18.09 2.96
N ARG A 262 25.07 18.33 1.67
CA ARG A 262 24.03 18.64 0.67
C ARG A 262 23.46 17.41 -0.04
N LYS A 263 23.89 16.20 0.33
CA LYS A 263 23.32 14.96 -0.18
C LYS A 263 22.59 14.23 0.94
N LEU A 264 21.43 13.67 0.59
CA LEU A 264 20.64 12.82 1.46
C LEU A 264 20.41 11.49 0.77
N MET A 265 20.67 10.38 1.46
CA MET A 265 20.53 9.06 0.88
C MET A 265 19.30 8.36 1.44
N PHE A 266 18.48 7.77 0.57
CA PHE A 266 17.45 6.84 0.97
C PHE A 266 17.90 5.41 0.69
N VAL A 267 17.99 4.59 1.73
CA VAL A 267 18.48 3.21 1.67
C VAL A 267 17.38 2.24 2.07
N ALA A 268 17.13 1.23 1.23
CA ALA A 268 16.00 0.32 1.40
C ALA A 268 16.23 -1.02 0.68
N ARG A 269 15.28 -1.95 0.81
CA ARG A 269 15.22 -3.20 0.03
C ARG A 269 13.95 -3.28 -0.81
N LYS A 270 14.09 -3.32 -2.13
CA LYS A 270 12.99 -3.50 -3.08
C LYS A 270 12.97 -4.92 -3.61
N ASN A 271 11.92 -5.69 -3.32
CA ASN A 271 11.81 -7.11 -3.70
C ASN A 271 13.06 -7.92 -3.32
N ARG A 272 13.52 -7.77 -2.06
CA ARG A 272 14.78 -8.32 -1.50
C ARG A 272 16.09 -7.77 -2.09
N ARG A 273 16.06 -7.09 -3.24
CA ARG A 273 17.24 -6.45 -3.84
C ARG A 273 17.60 -5.15 -3.11
N PRO A 274 18.90 -4.81 -3.00
CA PRO A 274 19.32 -3.52 -2.46
C PRO A 274 18.77 -2.38 -3.31
N PHE A 275 18.35 -1.31 -2.65
CA PHE A 275 17.90 -0.08 -3.28
C PHE A 275 18.50 1.10 -2.51
N ALA A 276 19.24 1.95 -3.20
CA ALA A 276 19.75 3.19 -2.64
C ALA A 276 19.48 4.31 -3.64
N LYS A 277 19.12 5.50 -3.14
CA LYS A 277 18.95 6.68 -3.98
C LYS A 277 19.47 7.91 -3.25
N THR A 278 20.43 8.58 -3.85
CA THR A 278 20.91 9.88 -3.42
C THR A 278 19.99 10.99 -3.93
N ILE A 279 19.71 11.94 -3.05
CA ILE A 279 18.84 13.10 -3.22
C ILE A 279 19.71 14.32 -3.02
N GLU A 280 19.82 15.14 -4.05
CA GLU A 280 20.53 16.42 -3.96
C GLU A 280 19.61 17.46 -3.32
N LEU A 281 20.09 18.07 -2.24
CA LEU A 281 19.33 19.07 -1.49
C LEU A 281 19.53 20.49 -2.04
N HIS A 282 20.49 20.69 -2.94
CA HIS A 282 20.77 22.00 -3.52
C HIS A 282 19.52 22.54 -4.26
N GLY A 283 19.16 23.80 -3.98
CA GLY A 283 17.98 24.44 -4.57
C GLY A 283 16.64 23.84 -4.14
N SER A 284 16.61 22.98 -3.12
CA SER A 284 15.39 22.39 -2.57
C SER A 284 14.87 23.15 -1.36
N MET A 285 13.58 23.04 -1.09
CA MET A 285 12.90 23.42 0.14
C MET A 285 12.45 22.19 0.90
N ILE A 286 12.39 22.30 2.23
CA ILE A 286 12.01 21.24 3.16
C ILE A 286 10.75 21.67 3.91
N ALA A 287 9.70 20.85 3.80
CA ALA A 287 8.45 21.03 4.52
C ALA A 287 8.10 19.81 5.37
N HIS A 288 7.38 20.09 6.46
CA HIS A 288 6.77 19.10 7.33
C HIS A 288 5.26 19.17 7.14
N GLU A 289 4.66 18.06 6.71
CA GLU A 289 3.21 17.94 6.50
C GLU A 289 2.63 16.88 7.44
N PRO A 290 2.07 17.26 8.60
CA PRO A 290 1.41 16.30 9.49
C PRO A 290 0.12 15.75 8.85
N LYS A 291 -0.11 14.45 9.01
CA LYS A 291 -1.35 13.75 8.59
C LYS A 291 -1.91 12.90 9.73
N PHE A 292 -3.13 12.38 9.60
CA PHE A 292 -3.79 11.62 10.66
C PHE A 292 -3.00 10.38 11.17
N LEU A 293 -2.33 9.64 10.27
CA LEU A 293 -1.55 8.42 10.61
C LEU A 293 -0.04 8.62 10.52
N SER A 294 0.44 9.78 10.09
CA SER A 294 1.86 9.97 9.80
C SER A 294 2.34 11.41 9.94
N GLU A 295 3.66 11.54 10.01
CA GLU A 295 4.40 12.79 9.86
C GLU A 295 5.16 12.72 8.55
N ASN A 296 4.94 13.66 7.63
CA ASN A 296 5.55 13.60 6.32
C ASN A 296 6.64 14.66 6.17
N LEU A 297 7.85 14.20 5.84
CA LEU A 297 8.93 15.04 5.35
C LEU A 297 8.81 15.19 3.83
N ILE A 298 8.71 16.41 3.34
CA ILE A 298 8.60 16.72 1.92
C ILE A 298 9.81 17.54 1.48
N ILE A 299 10.45 17.08 0.39
CA ILE A 299 11.56 17.76 -0.26
C ILE A 299 11.09 18.13 -1.67
N PHE A 300 11.16 19.40 -2.04
CA PHE A 300 10.67 19.89 -3.32
C PHE A 300 11.52 21.05 -3.83
N PRO A 301 11.60 21.30 -5.15
CA PRO A 301 12.40 22.40 -5.69
C PRO A 301 11.88 23.76 -5.20
N LYS A 302 12.80 24.69 -4.92
CA LYS A 302 12.47 26.06 -4.52
C LYS A 302 11.81 26.86 -5.65
N VAL A 303 12.25 26.63 -6.89
CA VAL A 303 11.76 27.29 -8.09
C VAL A 303 11.62 26.27 -9.23
N GLY A 304 10.55 26.39 -10.03
CA GLY A 304 10.34 25.60 -11.24
C GLY A 304 9.83 24.16 -11.01
N LYS A 305 9.85 23.37 -12.09
CA LYS A 305 9.52 21.94 -12.05
C LYS A 305 10.79 21.16 -11.73
N GLY A 306 10.78 20.41 -10.64
CA GLY A 306 11.92 19.64 -10.16
C GLY A 306 11.49 18.43 -9.33
N ALA A 307 12.47 17.69 -8.82
CA ALA A 307 12.23 16.45 -8.11
C ALA A 307 11.50 16.71 -6.77
N ARG A 308 10.28 16.18 -6.63
CA ARG A 308 9.59 16.11 -5.34
C ARG A 308 9.81 14.75 -4.71
N TYR A 309 10.13 14.72 -3.43
CA TYR A 309 10.27 13.52 -2.61
C TYR A 309 9.39 13.66 -1.37
N SER A 310 8.88 12.53 -0.91
CA SER A 310 8.10 12.43 0.31
C SER A 310 8.60 11.25 1.10
N PHE A 311 8.77 11.42 2.40
CA PHE A 311 9.10 10.37 3.37
C PHE A 311 8.12 10.43 4.52
N VAL A 312 7.62 9.27 4.90
CA VAL A 312 6.49 9.09 5.80
C VAL A 312 6.99 8.42 7.07
N PHE A 313 6.75 9.08 8.19
CA PHE A 313 7.13 8.64 9.53
C PHE A 313 5.88 8.33 10.36
N PRO A 314 5.97 7.46 11.38
CA PRO A 314 4.88 7.23 12.32
C PRO A 314 4.53 8.52 13.09
N ARG A 315 3.27 8.66 13.54
CA ARG A 315 2.85 9.83 14.35
C ARG A 315 3.70 10.07 15.60
N SER A 316 4.18 9.00 16.23
CA SER A 316 5.06 9.10 17.40
C SER A 316 6.43 9.72 17.12
N HIS A 317 6.77 10.02 15.86
CA HIS A 317 8.05 10.57 15.46
C HIS A 317 7.95 12.06 15.07
N ALA A 318 6.93 12.79 15.54
CA ALA A 318 6.75 14.21 15.22
C ALA A 318 7.98 15.06 15.56
N ALA A 319 8.45 14.99 16.82
CA ALA A 319 9.66 15.69 17.26
C ALA A 319 10.90 15.28 16.44
N LEU A 320 11.05 13.99 16.10
CA LEU A 320 12.15 13.53 15.24
C LEU A 320 12.11 14.20 13.85
N VAL A 321 10.92 14.26 13.24
CA VAL A 321 10.75 14.86 11.91
C VAL A 321 11.04 16.36 11.95
N GLU A 322 10.62 17.06 13.00
CA GLU A 322 10.94 18.48 13.20
C GLU A 322 12.47 18.71 13.30
N THR A 323 13.17 17.90 14.10
CA THR A 323 14.63 17.97 14.20
C THR A 323 15.32 17.70 12.85
N ILE A 324 14.84 16.70 12.09
CA ILE A 324 15.36 16.41 10.74
C ILE A 324 15.13 17.60 9.80
N VAL A 325 13.95 18.23 9.83
CA VAL A 325 13.62 19.38 8.99
C VAL A 325 14.54 20.57 9.30
N GLN A 326 14.79 20.82 10.59
CA GLN A 326 15.69 21.88 11.03
C GLN A 326 17.13 21.61 10.57
N ASP A 327 17.66 20.41 10.80
CA ASP A 327 19.01 20.02 10.35
C ASP A 327 19.17 20.13 8.82
N LEU A 328 18.19 19.64 8.04
CA LEU A 328 18.23 19.73 6.58
C LEU A 328 18.19 21.17 6.08
N ARG A 329 17.43 22.06 6.74
CA ARG A 329 17.43 23.50 6.41
C ARG A 329 18.78 24.14 6.67
N VAL A 330 19.45 23.79 7.76
CA VAL A 330 20.81 24.27 8.06
C VAL A 330 21.76 23.78 6.96
N ARG A 331 21.77 22.48 6.66
CA ARG A 331 22.64 21.88 5.64
C ARG A 331 22.48 22.49 4.23
N ILE A 332 21.26 22.84 3.84
CA ILE A 332 20.99 23.51 2.55
C ILE A 332 21.63 24.91 2.50
N ASN A 333 21.61 25.62 3.63
CA ASN A 333 22.09 27.00 3.73
C ASN A 333 23.58 27.09 4.10
N SER A 334 24.20 26.01 4.60
CA SER A 334 25.62 26.00 4.94
C SER A 334 26.51 26.24 3.71
N PRO A 335 27.54 27.12 3.81
CA PRO A 335 28.51 27.32 2.74
C PRO A 335 29.29 26.02 2.46
N ILE A 336 29.65 25.79 1.19
CA ILE A 336 30.58 24.70 0.83
C ILE A 336 31.96 25.18 1.26
N TRP A 337 32.39 24.86 2.47
CA TRP A 337 33.80 25.01 2.81
C TRP A 337 34.52 23.70 2.47
N PRO A 338 35.63 23.73 1.72
CA PRO A 338 36.49 22.56 1.63
C PRO A 338 37.00 22.24 3.04
N LEU A 339 36.76 21.02 3.52
CA LEU A 339 37.51 20.46 4.63
C LEU A 339 38.94 20.19 4.13
N ASP A 340 39.76 21.23 4.06
CA ASP A 340 41.21 21.18 4.26
C ASP A 340 41.78 22.61 4.22
N LEU A 341 42.86 22.82 4.97
CA LEU A 341 43.54 24.07 5.32
C LEU A 341 43.22 24.60 6.73
N GLN A 342 43.54 23.82 7.75
CA GLN A 342 44.26 24.42 8.88
C GLN A 342 45.71 24.62 8.43
N PRO A 343 46.27 25.85 8.46
CA PRO A 343 47.71 25.97 8.44
C PRO A 343 48.22 25.39 9.76
N PHE A 344 48.99 24.30 9.68
CA PHE A 344 49.86 23.91 10.77
C PHE A 344 50.71 25.14 11.13
N GLY A 345 50.41 25.73 12.29
CA GLY A 345 51.18 26.84 12.83
C GLY A 345 52.61 26.38 13.02
N ALA A 346 53.51 27.00 12.25
CA ALA A 346 54.93 26.98 12.51
C ALA A 346 55.20 27.63 13.88
N ALA A 347 55.50 26.80 14.87
CA ALA A 347 56.11 27.21 16.12
C ALA A 347 56.90 26.01 16.65
N ASP A 348 58.20 25.97 16.31
CA ASP A 348 59.30 25.43 17.11
C ASP A 348 60.54 25.20 16.22
N VAL A 349 61.08 26.28 15.65
CA VAL A 349 62.49 26.35 15.21
C VAL A 349 62.96 27.80 15.39
N ALA A 350 63.07 28.26 16.64
CA ALA A 350 63.82 29.48 17.00
C ALA A 350 63.97 29.61 18.52
N SER A 351 64.72 28.73 19.16
CA SER A 351 65.21 28.96 20.54
C SER A 351 66.46 28.14 20.85
N GLU A 352 67.43 28.15 19.94
CA GLU A 352 68.77 27.56 20.15
C GLU A 352 69.84 28.51 19.60
N GLU A 353 69.90 29.74 20.12
CA GLU A 353 71.07 30.63 19.93
C GLU A 353 70.99 31.89 20.82
N SER A 354 70.96 31.74 22.15
CA SER A 354 71.38 32.82 23.08
C SER A 354 71.43 32.36 24.54
N HIS A 355 72.38 31.50 24.91
CA HIS A 355 72.92 31.49 26.28
C HIS A 355 74.23 30.68 26.35
N VAL A 356 75.27 31.19 25.70
CA VAL A 356 76.66 30.84 26.02
C VAL A 356 77.42 32.15 26.17
N GLU A 357 77.29 32.80 27.32
CA GLU A 357 78.34 33.65 27.89
C GLU A 357 77.94 34.15 29.28
N ARG A 358 78.90 34.08 30.21
CA ARG A 358 78.87 34.48 31.64
C ARG A 358 78.12 33.45 32.52
N GLU A 359 78.74 32.76 33.48
CA GLU A 359 79.77 33.17 34.42
C GLU A 359 80.79 32.05 34.68
N ALA A 360 82.08 32.41 34.63
CA ALA A 360 83.14 31.72 35.33
C ALA A 360 83.48 32.56 36.59
N SER A 361 83.57 31.86 37.73
CA SER A 361 84.24 32.08 39.03
C SER A 361 85.09 33.36 39.29
N PRO A 362 85.34 33.74 40.56
CA PRO A 362 85.42 32.88 41.75
C PRO A 362 84.51 33.23 42.94
#